data_AF-A0A9R0K367-F1
#
_entry.id   AF-A0A9R0K367-F1
#
_cell.length_a   1.000
_cell.length_b   1.000
_cell.length_c   1.000
_cell.angle_alpha   90.00
_cell.angle_beta   90.00
_cell.angle_gamma   90.00
#
_symmetry.space_group_name_H-M   'P 1'
#
loop_
_entity.id
_entity.type
_entity.pdbx_description
1 polymer ?
#
loop_
_entity_poly.entity_id
_entity_poly.type
_entity_poly.pdbx_seq_one_letter_code
_entity_poly.pdbx_strand_id
1 'polypeptide(L)'
;MEFFQRAKVFRLKSSNQSKYLIADQDGDTVKQTRDNSSTYTRWSFEPVEGKNNVIRIRSCNSWKYLAASEEHFLLGMTGKRVAQRPWLGPTVEWEPINEGPYIKLKSHTGTFLRANRGLPPWRNTITHDLPGHWTASESMILWIVDIVEIDHNSTPKSLDKVKGNVVPPRFSNVKDQTPLSNCSSLSIEDDGPAMYSSSSVEKSDSFSNLKAMLDGLEDKVYGVKERATLDTERVNQSEVKMAKQSLKELKDMDFHGILSLGLYKELEKAVNVVSVDAKTSRQETLQKQLKTMKTDHDLATQDLVEYATFASKTVEMKAEVDKDVTKACVLEATLEKWFSDEFVNARANKEELLMELEETDSSIKAVEVLRSRIAKKNERLEEMEAEEESWQARKLEAERKLQRVEKEWVEIKTLLQDV
;
A
#
# COMPACT_ATOMS: atom_id res chain seq x y z
N MET A 1 -36.61 16.77 20.40
CA MET A 1 -36.80 16.02 21.66
C MET A 1 -37.94 15.00 21.63
N GLU A 2 -39.03 15.24 20.90
CA GLU A 2 -40.24 14.38 20.92
C GLU A 2 -39.99 12.91 20.54
N PHE A 3 -39.04 12.62 19.64
CA PHE A 3 -38.68 11.23 19.26
C PHE A 3 -38.12 10.38 20.40
N PHE A 4 -37.51 11.03 21.39
CA PHE A 4 -36.89 10.36 22.53
C PHE A 4 -37.85 10.24 23.73
N GLN A 5 -38.92 11.04 23.80
CA GLN A 5 -39.82 11.10 24.97
C GLN A 5 -40.49 9.78 25.33
N ARG A 6 -40.64 8.85 24.37
CA ARG A 6 -41.21 7.52 24.59
C ARG A 6 -40.16 6.42 24.65
N ALA A 7 -38.89 6.71 24.39
CA ALA A 7 -37.84 5.70 24.23
C ALA A 7 -37.05 5.54 25.53
N LYS A 8 -37.20 4.41 26.23
CA LYS A 8 -36.29 4.05 27.31
C LYS A 8 -34.92 3.62 26.76
N VAL A 9 -34.95 2.84 25.68
CA VAL A 9 -33.78 2.36 24.96
C VAL A 9 -34.05 2.44 23.46
N PHE A 10 -33.09 2.93 22.70
CA PHE A 10 -33.18 3.05 21.24
C PHE A 10 -31.89 2.60 20.56
N ARG A 11 -31.97 2.44 19.24
CA ARG A 11 -30.82 2.31 18.33
C ARG A 11 -30.86 3.46 17.34
N LEU A 12 -29.68 3.92 16.94
CA LEU A 12 -29.55 4.91 15.86
C LEU A 12 -29.23 4.18 14.57
N LYS A 13 -30.18 4.20 13.64
CA LYS A 13 -30.03 3.60 12.32
C LYS A 13 -29.64 4.67 11.31
N SER A 14 -28.56 4.47 10.56
CA SER A 14 -28.17 5.33 9.45
C SER A 14 -29.30 5.32 8.40
N SER A 15 -29.78 6.49 7.97
CA SER A 15 -30.86 6.60 6.97
C SER A 15 -30.52 5.82 5.69
N ASN A 16 -29.29 5.99 5.20
CA ASN A 16 -28.92 5.50 3.89
C ASN A 16 -28.53 4.00 3.89
N GLN A 17 -27.95 3.46 4.97
CA GLN A 17 -27.14 2.21 4.91
C GLN A 17 -27.77 1.01 5.61
N SER A 18 -28.95 1.18 6.19
CA SER A 18 -29.60 0.19 7.07
C SER A 18 -28.63 -0.42 8.10
N LYS A 19 -27.67 0.39 8.58
CA LYS A 19 -26.72 0.04 9.63
C LYS A 19 -27.06 0.79 10.90
N TYR A 20 -26.60 0.27 12.02
CA TYR A 20 -26.81 0.84 13.34
C TYR A 20 -25.49 1.35 13.92
N LEU A 21 -25.60 2.41 14.72
CA LEU A 21 -24.52 2.90 15.55
C LEU A 21 -24.19 1.86 16.63
N ILE A 22 -22.94 1.37 16.65
CA ILE A 22 -22.45 0.41 17.62
C ILE A 22 -21.29 0.98 18.42
N ALA A 23 -21.37 0.84 19.74
CA ALA A 23 -20.26 1.03 20.65
C ALA A 23 -19.32 -0.18 20.54
N ASP A 24 -18.10 0.00 20.06
CA ASP A 24 -17.16 -1.11 19.92
C ASP A 24 -16.68 -1.62 21.30
N GLN A 25 -16.22 -2.87 21.33
CA GLN A 25 -15.82 -3.57 22.55
C GLN A 25 -14.53 -3.01 23.17
N ASP A 26 -13.74 -2.29 22.39
CA ASP A 26 -12.56 -1.56 22.88
C ASP A 26 -12.89 -0.44 23.88
N GLY A 27 -14.17 -0.09 24.00
CA GLY A 27 -14.66 0.94 24.92
C GLY A 27 -14.24 2.36 24.52
N ASP A 28 -13.78 2.57 23.28
CA ASP A 28 -13.38 3.88 22.75
C ASP A 28 -14.02 4.13 21.39
N THR A 29 -13.97 3.16 20.49
CA THR A 29 -14.40 3.35 19.11
C THR A 29 -15.91 3.23 18.97
N VAL A 30 -16.47 3.98 18.03
CA VAL A 30 -17.87 3.90 17.61
C VAL A 30 -17.91 3.65 16.11
N LYS A 31 -18.69 2.66 15.67
CA LYS A 31 -18.72 2.18 14.28
C LYS A 31 -20.16 1.99 13.81
N GLN A 32 -20.30 1.55 12.57
CA GLN A 32 -21.55 1.09 11.98
C GLN A 32 -21.56 -0.43 11.82
N THR A 33 -22.68 -1.06 12.19
CA THR A 33 -22.88 -2.50 12.00
C THR A 33 -24.21 -2.80 11.33
N ARG A 34 -24.32 -3.92 10.63
CA ARG A 34 -25.61 -4.46 10.18
C ARG A 34 -26.28 -5.33 11.24
N ASP A 35 -25.54 -5.76 12.25
CA ASP A 35 -26.07 -6.57 13.34
C ASP A 35 -26.92 -5.71 14.28
N ASN A 36 -28.24 -5.82 14.11
CA ASN A 36 -29.21 -5.13 14.96
C ASN A 36 -29.48 -5.89 16.27
N SER A 37 -29.01 -7.14 16.41
CA SER A 37 -29.29 -7.97 17.60
C SER A 37 -28.33 -7.67 18.74
N SER A 38 -27.13 -7.17 18.43
CA SER A 38 -26.09 -6.82 19.39
C SER A 38 -26.58 -5.83 20.46
N THR A 39 -26.28 -6.15 21.72
CA THR A 39 -26.54 -5.28 22.88
C THR A 39 -25.72 -3.99 22.83
N TYR A 40 -24.60 -3.97 22.11
CA TYR A 40 -23.72 -2.81 21.92
C TYR A 40 -24.31 -1.75 20.97
N THR A 41 -25.42 -2.05 20.30
CA THR A 41 -26.18 -1.07 19.50
C THR A 41 -27.22 -0.30 20.31
N ARG A 42 -27.43 -0.68 21.57
CA ARG A 42 -28.45 -0.09 22.45
C ARG A 42 -27.92 1.16 23.13
N TRP A 43 -28.66 2.24 22.97
CA TRP A 43 -28.38 3.54 23.55
C TRP A 43 -29.57 4.01 24.38
N SER A 44 -29.25 4.79 25.40
CA SER A 44 -30.20 5.55 26.21
C SER A 44 -29.86 7.02 26.08
N PHE A 45 -30.81 7.90 26.39
CA PHE A 45 -30.53 9.34 26.40
C PHE A 45 -30.77 9.90 27.80
N GLU A 46 -30.00 10.91 28.14
CA GLU A 46 -30.13 11.67 29.38
C GLU A 46 -30.34 13.14 29.00
N PRO A 47 -31.45 13.78 29.42
CA PRO A 47 -31.65 15.21 29.19
C PRO A 47 -30.62 16.02 29.99
N VAL A 48 -30.13 17.12 29.41
CA VAL A 48 -29.20 18.03 30.10
C VAL A 48 -29.98 19.05 30.93
N GLU A 49 -29.70 19.11 32.22
CA GLU A 49 -30.32 20.09 33.14
C GLU A 49 -30.02 21.53 32.67
N GLY A 50 -31.05 22.36 32.59
CA GLY A 50 -30.95 23.74 32.11
C GLY A 50 -30.91 23.91 30.58
N LYS A 51 -30.83 22.83 29.78
CA LYS A 51 -30.88 22.88 28.31
C LYS A 51 -31.97 21.97 27.76
N ASN A 52 -33.15 22.54 27.49
CA ASN A 52 -34.34 21.76 27.08
C ASN A 52 -34.21 21.00 25.75
N ASN A 53 -33.26 21.40 24.89
CA ASN A 53 -33.06 20.83 23.56
C ASN A 53 -31.78 20.01 23.42
N VAL A 54 -31.09 19.69 24.53
CA VAL A 54 -29.79 19.00 24.50
C VAL A 54 -29.87 17.71 25.28
N ILE A 55 -29.29 16.65 24.70
CA ILE A 55 -29.23 15.31 25.29
C ILE A 55 -27.80 14.80 25.33
N ARG A 56 -27.58 13.84 26.23
CA ARG A 56 -26.40 12.98 26.23
C ARG A 56 -26.82 11.59 25.83
N ILE A 57 -26.11 10.99 24.88
CA ILE A 57 -26.42 9.65 24.38
C ILE A 57 -25.46 8.68 25.09
N ARG A 58 -25.99 7.77 25.91
CA ARG A 58 -25.24 6.83 26.73
C ARG A 58 -25.39 5.41 26.22
N SER A 59 -24.27 4.69 26.05
CA SER A 59 -24.28 3.27 25.72
C SER A 59 -24.86 2.46 26.89
N CYS A 60 -25.81 1.57 26.59
CA CYS A 60 -26.41 0.71 27.62
C CYS A 60 -25.43 -0.36 28.15
N ASN A 61 -24.33 -0.62 27.42
CA ASN A 61 -23.37 -1.65 27.79
C ASN A 61 -22.12 -1.08 28.47
N SER A 62 -21.44 -0.12 27.82
CA SER A 62 -20.20 0.46 28.35
C SER A 62 -20.43 1.57 29.39
N TRP A 63 -21.68 2.05 29.53
CA TRP A 63 -22.06 3.21 30.36
C TRP A 63 -21.32 4.51 30.01
N LYS A 64 -20.60 4.54 28.89
CA LYS A 64 -19.93 5.72 28.33
C LYS A 64 -20.88 6.47 27.41
N TYR A 65 -20.55 7.73 27.16
CA TYR A 65 -21.31 8.62 26.32
C TYR A 65 -20.70 8.74 24.93
N LEU A 66 -21.55 9.01 23.95
CA LEU A 66 -21.15 9.39 22.61
C LEU A 66 -20.57 10.81 22.66
N ALA A 67 -19.28 10.95 22.34
CA ALA A 67 -18.55 12.22 22.43
C ALA A 67 -18.04 12.68 21.07
N ALA A 68 -18.20 13.97 20.79
CA ALA A 68 -17.56 14.67 19.68
C ALA A 68 -16.22 15.25 20.13
N SER A 69 -15.13 14.91 19.44
CA SER A 69 -13.77 15.37 19.72
C SER A 69 -13.29 16.30 18.61
N GLU A 70 -12.51 17.33 18.93
CA GLU A 70 -11.94 18.22 17.91
C GLU A 70 -10.76 17.60 17.14
N GLU A 71 -10.32 16.39 17.53
CA GLU A 71 -9.32 15.60 16.83
C GLU A 71 -9.82 15.14 15.45
N HIS A 72 -8.97 15.20 14.43
CA HIS A 72 -9.26 14.62 13.12
C HIS A 72 -9.31 13.10 13.22
N PHE A 73 -10.26 12.46 12.52
CA PHE A 73 -10.39 11.00 12.56
C PHE A 73 -9.29 10.30 11.76
N LEU A 74 -9.06 10.75 10.52
CA LEU A 74 -8.03 10.24 9.61
C LEU A 74 -7.35 11.43 8.95
N LEU A 75 -6.01 11.38 8.87
CA LEU A 75 -5.23 12.42 8.20
C LEU A 75 -5.62 12.48 6.71
N GLY A 76 -5.88 13.68 6.20
CA GLY A 76 -6.28 13.89 4.80
C GLY A 76 -7.76 13.57 4.46
N MET A 77 -8.57 13.14 5.43
CA MET A 77 -10.02 12.94 5.25
C MET A 77 -10.84 13.96 6.04
N THR A 78 -12.03 14.33 5.54
CA THR A 78 -12.91 15.26 6.26
C THR A 78 -13.54 14.57 7.47
N GLY A 79 -13.85 15.32 8.52
CA GLY A 79 -14.58 14.84 9.68
C GLY A 79 -13.72 14.57 10.90
N LYS A 80 -14.26 14.99 12.02
CA LYS A 80 -13.65 14.90 13.34
C LYS A 80 -14.13 13.66 14.09
N ARG A 81 -13.32 13.21 15.04
CA ARG A 81 -13.45 11.91 15.70
C ARG A 81 -14.67 11.87 16.63
N VAL A 82 -15.43 10.78 16.56
CA VAL A 82 -16.48 10.45 17.53
C VAL A 82 -16.07 9.21 18.30
N ALA A 83 -16.17 9.26 19.63
CA ALA A 83 -15.67 8.21 20.51
C ALA A 83 -16.57 8.01 21.75
N GLN A 84 -16.34 6.91 22.45
CA GLN A 84 -16.93 6.62 23.75
C GLN A 84 -16.10 7.29 24.85
N ARG A 85 -16.67 8.25 25.57
CA ARG A 85 -15.99 8.94 26.68
C ARG A 85 -16.85 8.96 27.94
N PRO A 86 -16.23 8.96 29.14
CA PRO A 86 -16.94 9.32 30.34
C PRO A 86 -17.43 10.78 30.25
N TRP A 87 -18.44 11.12 31.03
CA TRP A 87 -18.95 12.49 31.08
C TRP A 87 -17.90 13.42 31.71
N LEU A 88 -17.29 14.28 30.89
CA LEU A 88 -16.24 15.22 31.30
C LEU A 88 -16.53 16.67 30.87
N GLY A 89 -17.74 16.97 30.40
CA GLY A 89 -18.11 18.30 29.95
C GLY A 89 -19.05 18.31 28.74
N PRO A 90 -19.05 19.39 27.93
CA PRO A 90 -19.99 19.57 26.83
C PRO A 90 -19.70 18.70 25.60
N THR A 91 -18.57 17.99 25.54
CA THR A 91 -18.20 17.14 24.39
C THR A 91 -19.17 15.99 24.13
N VAL A 92 -19.94 15.60 25.14
CA VAL A 92 -20.96 14.53 25.07
C VAL A 92 -22.37 15.05 24.82
N GLU A 93 -22.52 16.36 24.62
CA GLU A 93 -23.81 17.03 24.43
C GLU A 93 -24.18 17.09 22.95
N TRP A 94 -25.40 16.65 22.65
CA TRP A 94 -25.96 16.61 21.31
C TRP A 94 -27.33 17.28 21.27
N GLU A 95 -27.55 18.13 20.28
CA GLU A 95 -28.83 18.76 19.99
C GLU A 95 -29.55 17.98 18.86
N PRO A 96 -30.63 17.23 19.15
CA PRO A 96 -31.39 16.51 18.15
C PRO A 96 -32.34 17.46 17.40
N ILE A 97 -32.09 17.61 16.11
CA ILE A 97 -32.88 18.42 15.18
C ILE A 97 -33.78 17.50 14.36
N ASN A 98 -35.06 17.86 14.27
CA ASN A 98 -36.08 17.07 13.57
C ASN A 98 -36.07 17.37 12.07
N GLU A 99 -36.00 16.34 11.23
CA GLU A 99 -36.15 16.43 9.77
C GLU A 99 -37.10 15.35 9.25
N GLY A 100 -38.39 15.53 9.55
CA GLY A 100 -39.46 14.62 9.13
C GLY A 100 -39.34 13.26 9.83
N PRO A 101 -39.12 12.15 9.09
CA PRO A 101 -38.92 10.83 9.70
C PRO A 101 -37.51 10.61 10.24
N TYR A 102 -36.59 11.55 10.01
CA TYR A 102 -35.19 11.47 10.40
C TYR A 102 -34.84 12.52 11.47
N ILE A 103 -33.71 12.31 12.13
CA ILE A 103 -33.09 13.28 13.02
C ILE A 103 -31.66 13.58 12.57
N LYS A 104 -31.23 14.81 12.81
CA LYS A 104 -29.82 15.22 12.81
C LYS A 104 -29.36 15.38 14.25
N LEU A 105 -28.15 14.95 14.56
CA LEU A 105 -27.56 15.11 15.88
C LEU A 105 -26.43 16.12 15.78
N LYS A 106 -26.66 17.34 16.26
CA LYS A 106 -25.67 18.43 16.24
C LYS A 106 -24.84 18.40 17.51
N SER A 107 -23.52 18.43 17.38
CA SER A 107 -22.58 18.44 18.49
C SER A 107 -22.48 19.84 19.12
N HIS A 108 -21.82 19.93 20.27
CA HIS A 108 -21.48 21.19 20.91
C HIS A 108 -20.68 22.19 20.04
N THR A 109 -19.97 21.72 19.00
CA THR A 109 -19.24 22.58 18.06
C THR A 109 -20.05 22.99 16.83
N GLY A 110 -21.32 22.61 16.77
CA GLY A 110 -22.22 22.97 15.67
C GLY A 110 -22.13 22.08 14.42
N THR A 111 -21.34 21.01 14.49
CA THR A 111 -21.19 19.98 13.46
C THR A 111 -22.16 18.83 13.68
N PHE A 112 -22.39 17.95 12.71
CA PHE A 112 -23.39 16.89 12.79
C PHE A 112 -22.78 15.48 12.82
N LEU A 113 -23.40 14.57 13.57
CA LEU A 113 -23.05 13.15 13.59
C LEU A 113 -23.22 12.53 12.21
N ARG A 114 -22.16 11.94 11.67
CA ARG A 114 -22.08 11.42 10.31
C ARG A 114 -21.73 9.94 10.27
N ALA A 115 -22.54 9.18 9.54
CA ALA A 115 -22.33 7.79 9.19
C ALA A 115 -21.50 7.68 7.91
N ASN A 116 -20.20 7.39 8.04
CA ASN A 116 -19.29 7.36 6.91
C ASN A 116 -19.52 6.17 5.98
N ARG A 117 -19.49 6.46 4.68
CA ARG A 117 -19.48 5.47 3.60
C ARG A 117 -18.17 5.55 2.85
N GLY A 118 -17.72 4.44 2.29
CA GLY A 118 -16.53 4.44 1.43
C GLY A 118 -15.72 3.16 1.54
N LEU A 119 -14.44 3.25 1.24
CA LEU A 119 -13.45 2.18 1.38
C LEU A 119 -12.87 2.19 2.81
N PRO A 120 -12.41 1.05 3.34
CA PRO A 120 -11.56 1.03 4.54
C PRO A 120 -10.33 1.94 4.31
N PRO A 121 -9.77 2.58 5.36
CA PRO A 121 -10.14 2.52 6.78
C PRO A 121 -11.37 3.37 7.15
N TRP A 122 -11.91 4.16 6.23
CA TRP A 122 -13.04 5.07 6.46
C TRP A 122 -14.41 4.38 6.52
N ARG A 123 -14.54 3.24 5.85
CA ARG A 123 -15.78 2.45 5.82
C ARG A 123 -16.24 2.11 7.24
N ASN A 124 -17.54 2.28 7.50
CA ASN A 124 -18.20 1.95 8.76
C ASN A 124 -17.75 2.79 9.97
N THR A 125 -17.00 3.87 9.75
CA THR A 125 -16.61 4.76 10.86
C THR A 125 -17.69 5.78 11.13
N ILE A 126 -17.58 6.43 12.28
CA ILE A 126 -18.47 7.50 12.73
C ILE A 126 -17.63 8.74 12.98
N THR A 127 -18.04 9.85 12.39
CA THR A 127 -17.39 11.15 12.58
C THR A 127 -18.43 12.22 12.84
N HIS A 128 -18.00 13.44 13.15
CA HIS A 128 -18.85 14.60 13.06
C HIS A 128 -18.23 15.64 12.14
N ASP A 129 -19.05 16.28 11.32
CA ASP A 129 -18.59 17.19 10.27
C ASP A 129 -19.62 18.29 10.03
N LEU A 130 -19.21 19.40 9.39
CA LEU A 130 -20.17 20.37 8.89
C LEU A 130 -20.96 19.74 7.73
N PRO A 131 -22.23 20.11 7.54
CA PRO A 131 -22.94 19.71 6.34
C PRO A 131 -22.28 20.45 5.17
N GLY A 132 -21.47 19.75 4.38
CA GLY A 132 -20.92 20.30 3.14
C GLY A 132 -22.04 20.50 2.10
N HIS A 133 -21.78 21.34 1.09
CA HIS A 133 -22.68 21.65 -0.03
C HIS A 133 -22.91 20.46 -1.00
N TRP A 134 -22.93 19.22 -0.50
CA TRP A 134 -23.12 18.00 -1.27
C TRP A 134 -24.26 17.18 -0.65
N THR A 135 -25.22 16.77 -1.47
CA THR A 135 -26.37 15.91 -1.11
C THR A 135 -25.97 14.56 -0.48
N ALA A 136 -24.77 14.05 -0.78
CA ALA A 136 -24.23 12.86 -0.15
C ALA A 136 -23.97 13.06 1.35
N SER A 137 -23.60 14.26 1.78
CA SER A 137 -23.35 14.57 3.20
C SER A 137 -24.65 14.61 4.01
N GLU A 138 -25.74 15.13 3.42
CA GLU A 138 -27.04 15.22 4.10
C GLU A 138 -27.57 13.84 4.45
N SER A 139 -27.59 12.89 3.50
CA SER A 139 -28.08 11.53 3.79
C SER A 139 -27.21 10.78 4.82
N MET A 140 -25.93 11.16 4.98
CA MET A 140 -25.00 10.55 5.94
C MET A 140 -25.16 11.10 7.36
N ILE A 141 -25.73 12.30 7.51
CA ILE A 141 -26.01 12.92 8.81
C ILE A 141 -27.44 12.68 9.31
N LEU A 142 -28.27 12.03 8.49
CA LEU A 142 -29.63 11.63 8.84
C LEU A 142 -29.67 10.27 9.53
N TRP A 143 -30.32 10.25 10.69
CA TRP A 143 -30.50 9.06 11.52
C TRP A 143 -31.97 8.78 11.77
N ILE A 144 -32.31 7.51 11.89
CA ILE A 144 -33.62 7.04 12.33
C ILE A 144 -33.45 6.54 13.77
N VAL A 145 -34.35 6.98 14.65
CA VAL A 145 -34.45 6.46 16.02
C VAL A 145 -35.32 5.20 15.99
N ASP A 146 -34.69 4.05 16.13
CA ASP A 146 -35.36 2.74 16.24
C ASP A 146 -35.56 2.42 17.73
N ILE A 147 -36.81 2.50 18.21
CA ILE A 147 -37.13 2.32 19.64
C ILE A 147 -37.13 0.83 19.98
N VAL A 148 -36.29 0.42 20.92
CA VAL A 148 -36.18 -0.97 21.40
C VAL A 148 -37.04 -1.19 22.63
N GLU A 149 -37.02 -0.25 23.57
CA GLU A 149 -37.81 -0.30 24.80
C GLU A 149 -38.55 1.02 24.96
N ILE A 150 -39.86 0.95 25.23
CA ILE A 150 -40.71 2.11 25.47
C ILE A 150 -40.72 2.41 26.97
N ASP A 151 -40.61 3.69 27.32
CA ASP A 151 -40.86 4.12 28.70
C ASP A 151 -42.37 4.23 28.92
N HIS A 152 -42.93 3.29 29.68
CA HIS A 152 -44.37 3.25 29.99
C HIS A 152 -44.79 4.22 31.10
N ASN A 153 -43.82 4.89 31.75
CA ASN A 153 -44.09 5.86 32.80
C ASN A 153 -44.13 7.31 32.27
N SER A 154 -43.67 7.56 31.04
CA SER A 154 -43.80 8.87 30.39
C SER A 154 -45.21 9.03 29.80
N THR A 155 -46.10 9.66 30.55
CA THR A 155 -47.49 9.87 30.14
C THR A 155 -47.55 10.90 29.00
N PRO A 156 -48.03 10.56 27.78
CA PRO A 156 -48.26 11.56 26.76
C PRO A 156 -49.50 12.38 27.14
N LYS A 157 -49.31 13.69 27.34
CA LYS A 157 -50.44 14.63 27.40
C LYS A 157 -51.06 14.72 25.99
N SER A 158 -52.21 14.05 25.83
CA SER A 158 -53.32 14.36 24.90
C SER A 158 -53.03 14.53 23.40
N LEU A 159 -53.50 13.58 22.57
CA LEU A 159 -54.56 13.89 21.59
C LEU A 159 -55.28 12.61 21.11
N ASP A 160 -56.57 12.57 21.46
CA ASP A 160 -57.75 11.95 20.82
C ASP A 160 -57.79 10.50 20.31
N LYS A 161 -58.68 9.76 20.97
CA LYS A 161 -59.36 8.54 20.55
C LYS A 161 -59.95 8.68 19.14
N VAL A 162 -59.61 7.73 18.27
CA VAL A 162 -60.60 7.15 17.34
C VAL A 162 -60.63 5.63 17.55
N LYS A 163 -61.82 5.13 17.87
CA LYS A 163 -62.18 3.73 18.10
C LYS A 163 -62.51 3.03 16.78
N GLY A 164 -62.16 1.74 16.71
CA GLY A 164 -62.84 0.68 15.97
C GLY A 164 -62.01 0.10 14.83
N ASN A 165 -61.90 -1.22 14.58
CA ASN A 165 -62.45 -2.47 15.12
C ASN A 165 -61.45 -3.60 14.70
N VAL A 166 -61.01 -4.54 15.54
CA VAL A 166 -61.49 -5.95 15.71
C VAL A 166 -61.42 -6.74 14.36
N VAL A 167 -60.60 -7.78 14.09
CA VAL A 167 -60.27 -9.08 14.77
C VAL A 167 -58.92 -9.67 14.22
N PRO A 168 -58.19 -10.58 14.93
CA PRO A 168 -56.95 -11.28 14.54
C PRO A 168 -57.16 -12.80 14.18
N PRO A 169 -56.24 -13.76 14.41
CA PRO A 169 -55.06 -14.17 13.62
C PRO A 169 -55.04 -15.68 13.25
N ARG A 170 -54.28 -16.11 12.23
CA ARG A 170 -53.79 -17.51 12.01
C ARG A 170 -52.53 -17.44 11.12
N PHE A 171 -51.41 -18.14 11.30
CA PHE A 171 -51.17 -19.46 11.87
C PHE A 171 -49.80 -19.52 12.57
N SER A 172 -49.80 -20.19 13.71
CA SER A 172 -48.67 -20.90 14.30
C SER A 172 -48.16 -22.00 13.35
N ASN A 173 -46.86 -22.23 13.32
CA ASN A 173 -46.32 -23.58 13.51
C ASN A 173 -44.88 -23.52 14.02
N VAL A 174 -44.76 -23.90 15.29
CA VAL A 174 -43.56 -24.35 15.96
C VAL A 174 -43.30 -25.80 15.54
N LYS A 175 -42.05 -26.13 15.24
CA LYS A 175 -41.45 -27.41 15.65
C LYS A 175 -39.98 -27.16 15.97
N ASP A 176 -39.70 -27.17 17.27
CA ASP A 176 -38.39 -27.46 17.84
C ASP A 176 -38.02 -28.91 17.52
N GLN A 177 -36.73 -29.18 17.30
CA GLN A 177 -35.92 -30.03 18.21
C GLN A 177 -34.44 -30.04 17.76
N THR A 178 -33.62 -29.62 18.72
CA THR A 178 -32.15 -29.70 18.87
C THR A 178 -31.67 -31.16 19.12
N PRO A 179 -30.45 -31.40 19.65
CA PRO A 179 -29.13 -31.49 19.01
C PRO A 179 -28.46 -32.88 19.27
N LEU A 180 -27.23 -33.11 18.78
CA LEU A 180 -26.14 -34.01 19.29
C LEU A 180 -25.25 -34.41 18.08
N SER A 181 -23.95 -34.10 18.02
CA SER A 181 -22.78 -34.55 18.80
C SER A 181 -22.17 -35.88 18.31
N ASN A 182 -20.84 -35.80 18.07
CA ASN A 182 -19.79 -36.83 18.10
C ASN A 182 -19.71 -37.80 16.90
N CYS A 183 -18.64 -37.83 16.11
CA CYS A 183 -17.20 -38.11 16.33
C CYS A 183 -16.82 -39.56 15.99
N SER A 184 -15.59 -39.68 15.47
CA SER A 184 -14.69 -40.86 15.37
C SER A 184 -14.62 -41.42 13.94
N SER A 185 -13.56 -41.14 13.17
CA SER A 185 -12.16 -41.60 13.26
C SER A 185 -11.94 -42.84 12.40
N LEU A 186 -10.93 -42.81 11.52
CA LEU A 186 -9.95 -43.88 11.29
C LEU A 186 -8.79 -43.33 10.41
N SER A 187 -7.81 -42.79 11.12
CA SER A 187 -6.36 -43.01 11.07
C SER A 187 -5.66 -43.74 9.89
N ILE A 188 -4.44 -43.24 9.58
CA ILE A 188 -3.13 -43.97 9.42
C ILE A 188 -2.94 -44.73 8.08
N GLU A 189 -1.83 -44.71 7.31
CA GLU A 189 -0.37 -44.42 7.41
C GLU A 189 0.09 -44.02 5.97
N ASP A 190 0.98 -43.05 5.73
CA ASP A 190 2.46 -43.16 5.65
C ASP A 190 3.01 -44.33 4.81
N ASP A 191 3.64 -44.04 3.65
CA ASP A 191 5.01 -44.48 3.32
C ASP A 191 5.44 -44.07 1.90
N GLY A 192 6.74 -43.75 1.78
CA GLY A 192 7.39 -43.15 0.63
C GLY A 192 7.66 -44.04 -0.59
N PRO A 193 8.40 -43.51 -1.58
CA PRO A 193 8.41 -44.02 -2.95
C PRO A 193 9.65 -44.86 -3.29
N ALA A 194 9.49 -45.90 -4.12
CA ALA A 194 10.59 -46.47 -4.91
C ALA A 194 10.11 -47.27 -6.13
N MET A 195 10.72 -46.94 -7.28
CA MET A 195 11.23 -47.76 -8.41
C MET A 195 10.35 -48.89 -8.97
N TYR A 196 10.20 -49.08 -10.28
CA TYR A 196 11.18 -49.28 -11.38
C TYR A 196 10.44 -48.95 -12.71
N SER A 197 11.00 -48.77 -13.90
CA SER A 197 12.29 -49.08 -14.54
C SER A 197 12.33 -48.26 -15.85
N SER A 198 13.41 -47.56 -16.17
CA SER A 198 14.56 -47.99 -16.98
C SER A 198 14.35 -47.93 -18.51
N SER A 199 15.12 -47.05 -19.18
CA SER A 199 16.13 -47.51 -20.14
C SER A 199 17.20 -46.42 -20.38
N SER A 200 18.45 -46.89 -20.34
CA SER A 200 19.71 -46.16 -20.44
C SER A 200 20.37 -46.36 -21.81
N VAL A 201 21.48 -45.65 -22.06
CA VAL A 201 22.72 -45.97 -22.81
C VAL A 201 23.30 -44.61 -23.25
N GLU A 202 24.54 -44.18 -22.97
CA GLU A 202 25.80 -44.86 -22.68
C GLU A 202 26.80 -43.87 -22.03
N LYS A 203 27.77 -44.39 -21.26
CA LYS A 203 28.98 -43.71 -20.77
C LYS A 203 30.12 -44.75 -20.80
N SER A 204 31.33 -44.35 -21.14
CA SER A 204 32.53 -45.03 -20.64
C SER A 204 33.69 -44.07 -20.43
N ASP A 205 34.25 -44.15 -19.23
CA ASP A 205 35.54 -43.61 -18.85
C ASP A 205 36.64 -44.58 -19.29
N SER A 206 37.79 -44.08 -19.75
CA SER A 206 39.05 -44.79 -19.54
C SER A 206 40.24 -43.83 -19.64
N PHE A 207 40.57 -43.24 -18.49
CA PHE A 207 41.73 -42.40 -18.23
C PHE A 207 42.96 -43.21 -17.78
N SER A 208 43.05 -44.49 -18.18
CA SER A 208 44.12 -45.41 -17.74
C SER A 208 45.11 -45.82 -18.84
N ASN A 209 44.91 -45.41 -20.10
CA ASN A 209 45.79 -45.81 -21.22
C ASN A 209 46.87 -44.80 -21.62
N LEU A 210 46.92 -43.60 -21.05
CA LEU A 210 47.92 -42.58 -21.44
C LEU A 210 49.22 -42.60 -20.63
N LYS A 211 49.32 -43.44 -19.59
CA LYS A 211 50.52 -43.53 -18.75
C LYS A 211 51.47 -44.68 -19.13
N ALA A 212 51.04 -45.58 -20.02
CA ALA A 212 51.82 -46.74 -20.47
C ALA A 212 52.54 -46.54 -21.82
N MET A 213 52.27 -45.44 -22.53
CA MET A 213 52.91 -45.14 -23.83
C MET A 213 54.12 -44.19 -23.75
N LEU A 214 54.47 -43.68 -22.56
CA LEU A 214 55.50 -42.64 -22.42
C LEU A 214 56.88 -43.14 -21.94
N ASP A 215 57.05 -44.44 -21.69
CA ASP A 215 58.22 -44.95 -20.94
C ASP A 215 59.13 -45.91 -21.72
N GLY A 216 59.22 -45.76 -23.04
CA GLY A 216 60.20 -46.54 -23.78
C GLY A 216 60.30 -46.23 -25.26
N LEU A 217 61.12 -45.24 -25.62
CA LEU A 217 62.33 -45.50 -26.39
C LEU A 217 63.12 -44.21 -26.59
N GLU A 218 64.32 -44.20 -26.04
CA GLU A 218 65.38 -43.26 -26.32
C GLU A 218 66.22 -43.76 -27.51
N ASP A 219 66.69 -42.82 -28.33
CA ASP A 219 68.04 -42.73 -28.90
C ASP A 219 68.27 -42.77 -30.45
N LYS A 220 68.85 -41.65 -30.91
CA LYS A 220 69.86 -41.38 -31.97
C LYS A 220 69.57 -41.17 -33.48
N VAL A 221 69.57 -39.86 -33.82
CA VAL A 221 70.50 -39.11 -34.73
C VAL A 221 70.43 -39.30 -36.26
N TYR A 222 70.10 -38.22 -36.99
CA TYR A 222 71.03 -37.43 -37.84
C TYR A 222 70.37 -36.09 -38.25
N GLY A 223 71.16 -35.01 -38.24
CA GLY A 223 70.67 -33.63 -38.20
C GLY A 223 70.22 -32.99 -39.52
N VAL A 224 69.75 -31.75 -39.41
CA VAL A 224 69.98 -30.60 -40.32
C VAL A 224 69.59 -29.33 -39.54
N LYS A 225 70.60 -28.49 -39.32
CA LYS A 225 70.64 -27.01 -39.29
C LYS A 225 69.38 -26.21 -38.90
N GLU A 226 69.57 -25.40 -37.85
CA GLU A 226 69.10 -24.03 -37.65
C GLU A 226 68.30 -23.39 -38.81
N ARG A 227 67.10 -22.89 -38.48
CA ARG A 227 66.66 -21.48 -38.67
C ARG A 227 65.13 -21.38 -38.53
N ALA A 228 64.61 -21.43 -37.30
CA ALA A 228 63.20 -21.12 -37.03
C ALA A 228 62.89 -20.63 -35.58
N THR A 229 63.84 -20.68 -34.64
CA THR A 229 63.56 -20.38 -33.22
C THR A 229 63.64 -18.89 -32.84
N LEU A 230 64.33 -18.05 -33.62
CA LEU A 230 64.50 -16.64 -33.25
C LEU A 230 63.27 -15.77 -33.54
N ASP A 231 62.44 -16.14 -34.51
CA ASP A 231 61.27 -15.32 -34.88
C ASP A 231 60.10 -15.55 -33.94
N THR A 232 59.84 -16.80 -33.51
CA THR A 232 58.77 -17.10 -32.54
C THR A 232 59.08 -16.59 -31.14
N GLU A 233 60.34 -16.64 -30.71
CA GLU A 233 60.77 -16.17 -29.38
C GLU A 233 60.85 -14.64 -29.32
N ARG A 234 61.25 -13.97 -30.41
CA ARG A 234 61.15 -12.50 -30.53
C ARG A 234 59.71 -12.00 -30.65
N VAL A 235 58.84 -12.74 -31.35
CA VAL A 235 57.41 -12.40 -31.45
C VAL A 235 56.77 -12.48 -30.06
N ASN A 236 57.02 -13.55 -29.29
CA ASN A 236 56.55 -13.67 -27.91
C ASN A 236 57.09 -12.55 -27.00
N GLN A 237 58.37 -12.20 -27.11
CA GLN A 237 58.94 -11.08 -26.32
C GLN A 237 58.36 -9.72 -26.71
N SER A 238 58.07 -9.50 -27.99
CA SER A 238 57.45 -8.27 -28.47
C SER A 238 55.99 -8.15 -28.01
N GLU A 239 55.25 -9.25 -28.02
CA GLU A 239 53.86 -9.34 -27.53
C GLU A 239 53.79 -9.12 -26.02
N VAL A 240 54.71 -9.71 -25.25
CA VAL A 240 54.82 -9.48 -23.80
C VAL A 240 55.17 -8.02 -23.51
N LYS A 241 56.06 -7.40 -24.28
CA LYS A 241 56.42 -5.98 -24.10
C LYS A 241 55.23 -5.04 -24.38
N MET A 242 54.46 -5.31 -25.43
CA MET A 242 53.24 -4.58 -25.75
C MET A 242 52.17 -4.78 -24.66
N ALA A 243 51.97 -6.01 -24.19
CA ALA A 243 51.02 -6.33 -23.13
C ALA A 243 51.37 -5.65 -21.80
N LYS A 244 52.66 -5.61 -21.43
CA LYS A 244 53.14 -4.86 -20.24
C LYS A 244 52.88 -3.36 -20.36
N GLN A 245 53.05 -2.78 -21.55
CA GLN A 245 52.75 -1.37 -21.80
C GLN A 245 51.24 -1.09 -21.70
N SER A 246 50.40 -1.91 -22.33
CA SER A 246 48.94 -1.79 -22.22
C SER A 246 48.44 -1.98 -20.78
N LEU A 247 49.02 -2.92 -20.03
CA LEU A 247 48.69 -3.14 -18.63
C LEU A 247 49.06 -1.93 -17.77
N LYS A 248 50.18 -1.27 -18.07
CA LYS A 248 50.61 -0.04 -17.40
C LYS A 248 49.62 1.10 -17.64
N GLU A 249 49.15 1.27 -18.86
CA GLU A 249 48.15 2.28 -19.23
C GLU A 249 46.79 2.01 -18.58
N LEU A 250 46.33 0.75 -18.58
CA LEU A 250 45.06 0.35 -17.97
C LEU A 250 45.07 0.42 -16.44
N LYS A 251 46.23 0.22 -15.79
CA LYS A 251 46.38 0.25 -14.33
C LYS A 251 46.16 1.65 -13.75
N ASP A 252 46.42 2.70 -14.51
CA ASP A 252 46.21 4.07 -14.05
C ASP A 252 44.72 4.46 -14.03
N MET A 253 43.85 3.62 -14.60
CA MET A 253 42.39 3.79 -14.60
C MET A 253 41.72 3.09 -13.40
N ASP A 254 40.54 3.58 -13.03
CA ASP A 254 39.61 2.86 -12.15
C ASP A 254 38.92 1.72 -12.91
N PHE A 255 38.37 0.74 -12.19
CA PHE A 255 37.79 -0.44 -12.85
C PHE A 255 36.57 -0.06 -13.69
N HIS A 256 35.80 0.93 -13.21
CA HIS A 256 34.67 1.48 -13.94
C HIS A 256 35.08 2.10 -15.28
N GLY A 257 36.16 2.90 -15.32
CA GLY A 257 36.68 3.50 -16.54
C GLY A 257 37.11 2.47 -17.57
N ILE A 258 37.73 1.37 -17.14
CA ILE A 258 38.13 0.25 -18.02
C ILE A 258 36.91 -0.39 -18.66
N LEU A 259 35.86 -0.65 -17.89
CA LEU A 259 34.62 -1.23 -18.39
C LEU A 259 33.88 -0.25 -19.32
N SER A 260 33.77 1.01 -18.93
CA SER A 260 33.08 2.06 -19.69
C SER A 260 33.73 2.36 -21.04
N LEU A 261 35.05 2.24 -21.15
CA LEU A 261 35.76 2.38 -22.44
C LEU A 261 35.79 1.07 -23.26
N GLY A 262 35.19 -0.02 -22.77
CA GLY A 262 35.18 -1.31 -23.45
C GLY A 262 36.53 -2.04 -23.45
N LEU A 263 37.48 -1.60 -22.62
CA LEU A 263 38.86 -2.08 -22.59
C LEU A 263 39.03 -3.38 -21.79
N TYR A 264 37.95 -3.94 -21.23
CA TYR A 264 37.99 -5.19 -20.46
C TYR A 264 38.65 -6.35 -21.21
N LYS A 265 38.36 -6.50 -22.51
CA LYS A 265 38.94 -7.58 -23.33
C LYS A 265 40.44 -7.38 -23.53
N GLU A 266 40.90 -6.13 -23.57
CA GLU A 266 42.32 -5.80 -23.67
C GLU A 266 43.02 -6.07 -22.33
N LEU A 267 42.38 -5.73 -21.21
CA LEU A 267 42.85 -6.08 -19.88
C LEU A 267 42.97 -7.61 -19.70
N GLU A 268 41.93 -8.36 -20.05
CA GLU A 268 41.91 -9.82 -19.95
C GLU A 268 43.01 -10.45 -20.82
N LYS A 269 43.20 -9.97 -22.06
CA LYS A 269 44.30 -10.40 -22.94
C LYS A 269 45.68 -10.06 -22.38
N ALA A 270 45.87 -8.83 -21.89
CA ALA A 270 47.15 -8.40 -21.34
C ALA A 270 47.52 -9.21 -20.08
N VAL A 271 46.56 -9.44 -19.18
CA VAL A 271 46.72 -10.32 -18.01
C VAL A 271 47.05 -11.74 -18.45
N ASN A 272 46.40 -12.26 -19.49
CA ASN A 272 46.70 -13.60 -20.02
C ASN A 272 48.12 -13.73 -20.55
N VAL A 273 48.58 -12.76 -21.35
CA VAL A 273 49.92 -12.75 -21.97
C VAL A 273 51.02 -12.58 -20.91
N VAL A 274 50.82 -11.69 -19.94
CA VAL A 274 51.82 -11.40 -18.89
C VAL A 274 51.89 -12.51 -17.83
N SER A 275 50.82 -13.30 -17.66
CA SER A 275 50.78 -14.39 -16.67
C SER A 275 51.33 -15.74 -17.16
N VAL A 276 51.67 -15.90 -18.45
CA VAL A 276 52.19 -17.18 -19.01
C VAL A 276 53.50 -17.63 -18.35
N ASP A 277 54.31 -16.70 -17.82
CA ASP A 277 55.57 -17.00 -17.11
C ASP A 277 55.39 -17.27 -15.59
N ALA A 278 54.22 -16.99 -15.01
CA ALA A 278 53.95 -17.13 -13.58
C ALA A 278 53.06 -18.36 -13.31
N LYS A 279 53.59 -19.36 -12.56
CA LYS A 279 52.92 -20.59 -12.07
C LYS A 279 51.40 -20.63 -12.31
N THR A 280 50.96 -21.58 -13.14
CA THR A 280 49.59 -21.81 -13.65
C THR A 280 48.43 -21.59 -12.65
N SER A 281 48.60 -21.84 -11.35
CA SER A 281 47.55 -21.65 -10.34
C SER A 281 47.21 -20.18 -10.00
N ARG A 282 48.19 -19.26 -10.07
CA ARG A 282 47.97 -17.82 -9.75
C ARG A 282 47.21 -17.12 -10.88
N GLN A 283 47.47 -17.52 -12.11
CA GLN A 283 46.80 -17.01 -13.32
C GLN A 283 45.29 -17.31 -13.30
N GLU A 284 44.92 -18.57 -13.06
CA GLU A 284 43.50 -18.98 -13.01
C GLU A 284 42.73 -18.24 -11.90
N THR A 285 43.40 -17.95 -10.79
CA THR A 285 42.82 -17.20 -9.66
C THR A 285 42.53 -15.74 -10.04
N LEU A 286 43.48 -15.05 -10.67
CA LEU A 286 43.32 -13.66 -11.12
C LEU A 286 42.25 -13.52 -12.20
N GLN A 287 42.21 -14.45 -13.17
CA GLN A 287 41.18 -14.46 -14.22
C GLN A 287 39.77 -14.64 -13.64
N LYS A 288 39.63 -15.58 -12.68
CA LYS A 288 38.36 -15.81 -12.01
C LYS A 288 37.91 -14.57 -11.23
N GLN A 289 38.82 -13.93 -10.49
CA GLN A 289 38.52 -12.69 -9.77
C GLN A 289 38.11 -11.56 -10.71
N LEU A 290 38.85 -11.33 -11.79
CA LEU A 290 38.54 -10.28 -12.77
C LEU A 290 37.15 -10.46 -13.40
N LYS A 291 36.77 -11.71 -13.69
CA LYS A 291 35.45 -12.06 -14.23
C LYS A 291 34.33 -11.86 -13.21
N THR A 292 34.56 -12.20 -11.95
CA THR A 292 33.62 -11.94 -10.85
C THR A 292 33.43 -10.44 -10.66
N MET A 293 34.52 -9.67 -10.57
CA MET A 293 34.49 -8.22 -10.45
C MET A 293 33.71 -7.54 -11.57
N LYS A 294 33.90 -8.00 -12.82
CA LYS A 294 33.11 -7.51 -13.95
C LYS A 294 31.62 -7.77 -13.77
N THR A 295 31.27 -8.99 -13.37
CA THR A 295 29.86 -9.38 -13.19
C THR A 295 29.21 -8.56 -12.06
N ASP A 296 29.92 -8.39 -10.95
CA ASP A 296 29.45 -7.60 -9.81
C ASP A 296 29.30 -6.11 -10.17
N HIS A 297 30.24 -5.57 -10.97
CA HIS A 297 30.16 -4.20 -11.48
C HIS A 297 28.97 -4.02 -12.43
N ASP A 298 28.80 -4.91 -13.41
CA ASP A 298 27.71 -4.85 -14.39
C ASP A 298 26.34 -4.92 -13.67
N LEU A 299 26.18 -5.84 -12.72
CA LEU A 299 24.97 -5.99 -11.91
C LEU A 299 24.71 -4.75 -11.02
N ALA A 300 25.73 -4.24 -10.34
CA ALA A 300 25.57 -3.06 -9.48
C ALA A 300 25.25 -1.80 -10.30
N THR A 301 25.85 -1.66 -11.48
CA THR A 301 25.54 -0.56 -12.41
C THR A 301 24.10 -0.66 -12.91
N GLN A 302 23.63 -1.87 -13.24
CA GLN A 302 22.24 -2.10 -13.62
C GLN A 302 21.28 -1.72 -12.49
N ASP A 303 21.52 -2.17 -11.26
CA ASP A 303 20.68 -1.85 -10.10
C ASP A 303 20.60 -0.33 -9.86
N LEU A 304 21.71 0.41 -10.06
CA LEU A 304 21.73 1.87 -9.95
C LEU A 304 20.94 2.57 -11.05
N VAL A 305 21.01 2.06 -12.30
CA VAL A 305 20.19 2.58 -13.41
C VAL A 305 18.71 2.33 -13.13
N GLU A 306 18.34 1.12 -12.70
CA GLU A 306 16.96 0.79 -12.33
C GLU A 306 16.45 1.72 -11.21
N TYR A 307 17.24 1.92 -10.15
CA TYR A 307 16.93 2.88 -9.10
C TYR A 307 16.72 4.31 -9.64
N ALA A 308 17.59 4.78 -10.55
CA ALA A 308 17.46 6.10 -11.13
C ALA A 308 16.15 6.25 -11.94
N THR A 309 15.77 5.21 -12.69
CA THR A 309 14.48 5.21 -13.41
C THR A 309 13.28 5.19 -12.48
N PHE A 310 13.35 4.45 -11.38
CA PHE A 310 12.32 4.42 -10.34
C PHE A 310 12.17 5.82 -9.70
N ALA A 311 13.28 6.42 -9.27
CA ALA A 311 13.28 7.76 -8.67
C ALA A 311 12.71 8.83 -9.61
N SER A 312 13.05 8.78 -10.91
CA SER A 312 12.49 9.70 -11.91
C SER A 312 10.97 9.56 -12.03
N LYS A 313 10.45 8.31 -12.08
CA LYS A 313 9.00 8.06 -12.15
C LYS A 313 8.27 8.56 -10.90
N THR A 314 8.86 8.43 -9.72
CA THR A 314 8.26 8.93 -8.47
C THR A 314 8.07 10.45 -8.53
N VAL A 315 9.10 11.17 -9.00
CA VAL A 315 9.04 12.64 -9.16
C VAL A 315 7.99 13.05 -10.19
N GLU A 316 7.96 12.37 -11.34
CA GLU A 316 6.95 12.63 -12.39
C GLU A 316 5.52 12.41 -11.88
N MET A 317 5.26 11.31 -11.14
CA MET A 317 3.94 11.06 -10.57
C MET A 317 3.54 12.12 -9.54
N LYS A 318 4.46 12.52 -8.65
CA LYS A 318 4.20 13.58 -7.66
C LYS A 318 3.82 14.89 -8.35
N ALA A 319 4.55 15.29 -9.40
CA ALA A 319 4.23 16.48 -10.18
C ALA A 319 2.87 16.38 -10.90
N GLU A 320 2.50 15.20 -11.41
CA GLU A 320 1.21 14.97 -12.06
C GLU A 320 0.03 15.04 -11.07
N VAL A 321 0.23 14.56 -9.84
CA VAL A 321 -0.74 14.71 -8.74
C VAL A 321 -0.92 16.18 -8.38
N ASP A 322 0.16 16.94 -8.17
CA ASP A 322 0.09 18.38 -7.85
C ASP A 322 -0.63 19.19 -8.93
N LYS A 323 -0.37 18.85 -10.20
CA LYS A 323 -1.08 19.45 -11.35
C LYS A 323 -2.58 19.18 -11.31
N ASP A 324 -2.96 17.95 -10.97
CA ASP A 324 -4.38 17.57 -10.89
C ASP A 324 -5.08 18.19 -9.68
N VAL A 325 -4.39 18.27 -8.53
CA VAL A 325 -4.85 18.99 -7.34
C VAL A 325 -5.07 20.46 -7.66
N THR A 326 -4.11 21.11 -8.33
CA THR A 326 -4.24 22.53 -8.72
C THR A 326 -5.47 22.76 -9.62
N LYS A 327 -5.70 21.88 -10.59
CA LYS A 327 -6.89 21.95 -11.46
C LYS A 327 -8.19 21.78 -10.66
N ALA A 328 -8.21 20.84 -9.73
CA ALA A 328 -9.37 20.62 -8.87
C ALA A 328 -9.66 21.86 -8.02
N CYS A 329 -8.63 22.46 -7.38
CA CYS A 329 -8.80 23.68 -6.59
C CYS A 329 -9.32 24.87 -7.42
N VAL A 330 -8.86 25.03 -8.68
CA VAL A 330 -9.36 26.09 -9.56
C VAL A 330 -10.83 25.86 -9.93
N LEU A 331 -11.21 24.62 -10.24
CA LEU A 331 -12.61 24.28 -10.52
C LEU A 331 -13.50 24.48 -9.30
N GLU A 332 -13.05 24.05 -8.12
CA GLU A 332 -13.76 24.28 -6.85
C GLU A 332 -13.94 25.78 -6.56
N ALA A 333 -12.90 26.59 -6.70
CA ALA A 333 -13.00 28.04 -6.52
C ALA A 333 -13.93 28.71 -7.55
N THR A 334 -13.95 28.20 -8.79
CA THR A 334 -14.88 28.67 -9.83
C THR A 334 -16.32 28.33 -9.44
N LEU A 335 -16.54 27.11 -8.95
CA LEU A 335 -17.84 26.65 -8.45
C LEU A 335 -18.31 27.51 -7.26
N GLU A 336 -17.43 27.77 -6.29
CA GLU A 336 -17.73 28.62 -5.11
C GLU A 336 -18.08 30.05 -5.50
N LYS A 337 -17.35 30.63 -6.47
CA LYS A 337 -17.65 31.96 -6.99
C LYS A 337 -19.02 31.99 -7.66
N TRP A 338 -19.30 30.98 -8.46
CA TRP A 338 -20.58 30.83 -9.16
C TRP A 338 -21.74 30.72 -8.17
N PHE A 339 -21.60 29.87 -7.13
CA PHE A 339 -22.58 29.78 -6.04
C PHE A 339 -22.71 31.04 -5.17
N SER A 340 -21.71 31.94 -5.18
CA SER A 340 -21.74 33.19 -4.41
C SER A 340 -22.37 34.36 -5.18
N ASP A 341 -22.12 34.46 -6.50
CA ASP A 341 -22.59 35.56 -7.35
C ASP A 341 -24.06 35.36 -7.78
N GLU A 342 -24.54 34.12 -7.94
CA GLU A 342 -25.85 33.82 -8.52
C GLU A 342 -27.03 33.95 -7.53
N PHE A 343 -26.77 33.83 -6.22
CA PHE A 343 -27.77 34.15 -5.19
C PHE A 343 -28.07 35.65 -5.07
N VAL A 344 -27.21 36.52 -5.63
CA VAL A 344 -27.38 37.97 -5.56
C VAL A 344 -28.20 38.51 -6.73
N ASN A 345 -28.35 37.78 -7.84
CA ASN A 345 -28.93 38.33 -9.07
C ASN A 345 -29.98 37.46 -9.80
N ALA A 346 -30.57 36.46 -9.14
CA ALA A 346 -31.65 35.66 -9.72
C ALA A 346 -32.98 36.44 -9.86
N ARG A 347 -33.07 37.29 -10.89
CA ARG A 347 -34.34 37.82 -11.42
C ARG A 347 -34.46 37.76 -12.95
N ALA A 348 -33.64 36.97 -13.64
CA ALA A 348 -33.73 36.84 -15.10
C ALA A 348 -33.80 35.38 -15.55
N ASN A 349 -34.76 35.15 -16.46
CA ASN A 349 -34.96 34.04 -17.39
C ASN A 349 -34.63 32.59 -16.96
N LYS A 350 -35.70 31.80 -16.81
CA LYS A 350 -35.71 30.35 -16.55
C LYS A 350 -34.85 29.51 -17.51
N GLU A 351 -34.81 29.85 -18.79
CA GLU A 351 -34.00 29.15 -19.79
C GLU A 351 -32.48 29.37 -19.60
N GLU A 352 -32.06 30.52 -19.07
CA GLU A 352 -30.66 30.82 -18.76
C GLU A 352 -30.18 29.95 -17.59
N LEU A 353 -30.98 29.92 -16.51
CA LEU A 353 -30.75 29.05 -15.34
C LEU A 353 -30.72 27.55 -15.68
N LEU A 354 -31.48 27.09 -16.69
CA LEU A 354 -31.46 25.68 -17.10
C LEU A 354 -30.16 25.29 -17.82
N MET A 355 -29.65 26.17 -18.68
CA MET A 355 -28.40 25.97 -19.41
C MET A 355 -27.19 26.03 -18.45
N GLU A 356 -27.24 26.96 -17.51
CA GLU A 356 -26.26 27.13 -16.43
C GLU A 356 -26.22 25.93 -15.46
N LEU A 357 -27.39 25.34 -15.15
CA LEU A 357 -27.47 24.10 -14.37
C LEU A 357 -26.83 22.90 -15.11
N GLU A 358 -26.94 22.85 -16.44
CA GLU A 358 -26.33 21.80 -17.25
C GLU A 358 -24.79 21.95 -17.34
N GLU A 359 -24.29 23.20 -17.39
CA GLU A 359 -22.86 23.51 -17.35
C GLU A 359 -22.23 23.19 -15.98
N THR A 360 -22.94 23.47 -14.88
CA THR A 360 -22.49 23.11 -13.53
C THR A 360 -22.50 21.61 -13.27
N ASP A 361 -23.54 20.87 -13.72
CA ASP A 361 -23.56 19.41 -13.63
C ASP A 361 -22.41 18.78 -14.44
N SER A 362 -22.11 19.35 -15.61
CA SER A 362 -20.95 18.95 -16.42
C SER A 362 -19.62 19.20 -15.70
N SER A 363 -19.50 20.36 -15.03
CA SER A 363 -18.31 20.72 -14.25
C SER A 363 -18.14 19.84 -13.01
N ILE A 364 -19.23 19.49 -12.32
CA ILE A 364 -19.24 18.55 -11.18
C ILE A 364 -18.75 17.18 -11.63
N LYS A 365 -19.27 16.65 -12.74
CA LYS A 365 -18.81 15.38 -13.32
C LYS A 365 -17.30 15.42 -13.65
N ALA A 366 -16.80 16.54 -14.16
CA ALA A 366 -15.37 16.69 -14.43
C ALA A 366 -14.52 16.65 -13.15
N VAL A 367 -14.98 17.28 -12.07
CA VAL A 367 -14.31 17.24 -10.75
C VAL A 367 -14.31 15.81 -10.18
N GLU A 368 -15.41 15.07 -10.30
CA GLU A 368 -15.48 13.67 -9.86
C GLU A 368 -14.48 12.76 -10.60
N VAL A 369 -14.34 12.95 -11.92
CA VAL A 369 -13.34 12.24 -12.73
C VAL A 369 -11.92 12.57 -12.27
N LEU A 370 -11.62 13.85 -12.03
CA LEU A 370 -10.32 14.28 -11.50
C LEU A 370 -10.03 13.66 -10.13
N ARG A 371 -11.01 13.67 -9.23
CA ARG A 371 -10.87 13.08 -7.89
C ARG A 371 -10.58 11.59 -7.94
N SER A 372 -11.26 10.86 -8.83
CA SER A 372 -11.00 9.43 -9.07
C SER A 372 -9.58 9.20 -9.60
N ARG A 373 -9.13 10.05 -10.54
CA ARG A 373 -7.76 9.99 -11.08
C ARG A 373 -6.70 10.27 -9.99
N ILE A 374 -6.92 11.27 -9.15
CA ILE A 374 -6.04 11.60 -8.02
C ILE A 374 -5.98 10.43 -7.04
N ALA A 375 -7.13 9.86 -6.65
CA ALA A 375 -7.17 8.73 -5.73
C ALA A 375 -6.37 7.53 -6.26
N LYS A 376 -6.52 7.19 -7.54
CA LYS A 376 -5.77 6.10 -8.18
C LYS A 376 -4.27 6.37 -8.26
N LYS A 377 -3.87 7.63 -8.50
CA LYS A 377 -2.45 8.02 -8.52
C LYS A 377 -1.84 8.00 -7.12
N ASN A 378 -2.59 8.40 -6.10
CA ASN A 378 -2.14 8.35 -4.70
C ASN A 378 -1.97 6.91 -4.23
N GLU A 379 -2.87 6.00 -4.56
CA GLU A 379 -2.71 4.56 -4.27
C GLU A 379 -1.41 4.01 -4.87
N ARG A 380 -1.12 4.34 -6.14
CA ARG A 380 0.17 3.98 -6.77
C ARG A 380 1.36 4.66 -6.10
N LEU A 381 1.19 5.87 -5.59
CA LEU A 381 2.27 6.58 -4.90
C LEU A 381 2.59 5.91 -3.56
N GLU A 382 1.57 5.47 -2.82
CA GLU A 382 1.75 4.69 -1.58
C GLU A 382 2.43 3.34 -1.86
N GLU A 383 2.07 2.66 -2.95
CA GLU A 383 2.77 1.45 -3.42
C GLU A 383 4.25 1.73 -3.71
N MET A 384 4.55 2.83 -4.41
CA MET A 384 5.92 3.24 -4.68
C MET A 384 6.69 3.63 -3.42
N GLU A 385 6.06 4.31 -2.45
CA GLU A 385 6.70 4.65 -1.17
C GLU A 385 7.00 3.38 -0.34
N ALA A 386 6.14 2.36 -0.39
CA ALA A 386 6.44 1.07 0.22
C ALA A 386 7.59 0.32 -0.48
N GLU A 387 7.70 0.44 -1.81
CA GLU A 387 8.81 -0.11 -2.58
C GLU A 387 10.12 0.67 -2.40
N GLU A 388 10.07 1.94 -1.99
CA GLU A 388 11.24 2.81 -1.87
C GLU A 388 12.27 2.25 -0.90
N GLU A 389 11.86 1.69 0.24
CA GLU A 389 12.79 1.07 1.20
C GLU A 389 13.60 -0.07 0.56
N SER A 390 12.95 -0.90 -0.26
CA SER A 390 13.60 -1.99 -1.01
C SER A 390 14.56 -1.44 -2.05
N TRP A 391 14.16 -0.42 -2.81
CA TRP A 391 15.01 0.23 -3.79
C TRP A 391 16.22 0.93 -3.17
N GLN A 392 16.07 1.58 -2.01
CA GLN A 392 17.17 2.16 -1.25
C GLN A 392 18.14 1.08 -0.75
N ALA A 393 17.61 -0.06 -0.28
CA ALA A 393 18.44 -1.19 0.13
C ALA A 393 19.25 -1.76 -1.05
N ARG A 394 18.61 -1.96 -2.21
CA ARG A 394 19.26 -2.42 -3.45
C ARG A 394 20.33 -1.44 -3.92
N LYS A 395 20.03 -0.13 -3.93
CA LYS A 395 20.99 0.93 -4.25
C LYS A 395 22.21 0.88 -3.33
N LEU A 396 21.99 0.85 -2.02
CA LEU A 396 23.08 0.83 -1.04
C LEU A 396 23.93 -0.44 -1.18
N GLU A 397 23.32 -1.58 -1.50
CA GLU A 397 24.05 -2.80 -1.80
C GLU A 397 24.87 -2.69 -3.08
N ALA A 398 24.31 -2.11 -4.15
CA ALA A 398 25.01 -1.86 -5.40
C ALA A 398 26.22 -0.93 -5.19
N GLU A 399 26.06 0.17 -4.45
CA GLU A 399 27.17 1.07 -4.09
C GLU A 399 28.26 0.33 -3.30
N ARG A 400 27.87 -0.51 -2.33
CA ARG A 400 28.82 -1.38 -1.60
C ARG A 400 29.54 -2.37 -2.51
N LYS A 401 28.86 -2.95 -3.50
CA LYS A 401 29.46 -3.84 -4.50
C LYS A 401 30.47 -3.10 -5.37
N LEU A 402 30.15 -1.89 -5.84
CA LEU A 402 31.10 -1.07 -6.60
C LEU A 402 32.34 -0.70 -5.79
N GLN A 403 32.17 -0.31 -4.52
CA GLN A 403 33.31 -0.06 -3.63
C GLN A 403 34.18 -1.30 -3.42
N ARG A 404 33.56 -2.47 -3.30
CA ARG A 404 34.28 -3.75 -3.21
C ARG A 404 35.07 -4.04 -4.47
N VAL A 405 34.45 -3.90 -5.64
CA VAL A 405 35.12 -4.07 -6.94
C VAL A 405 36.31 -3.14 -7.05
N GLU A 406 36.19 -1.86 -6.69
CA GLU A 406 37.32 -0.94 -6.77
C GLU A 406 38.43 -1.30 -5.77
N LYS A 407 38.07 -1.79 -4.57
CA LYS A 407 39.05 -2.30 -3.61
C LYS A 407 39.80 -3.53 -4.14
N GLU A 408 39.07 -4.50 -4.70
CA GLU A 408 39.66 -5.69 -5.33
C GLU A 408 40.52 -5.31 -6.53
N TRP A 409 40.15 -4.26 -7.27
CA TRP A 409 40.96 -3.72 -8.35
C TRP A 409 42.30 -3.17 -7.84
N VAL A 410 42.29 -2.40 -6.75
CA VAL A 410 43.53 -1.93 -6.10
C VAL A 410 44.41 -3.10 -5.66
N GLU A 411 43.83 -4.17 -5.11
CA GLU A 411 44.58 -5.38 -4.73
C GLU A 411 45.21 -6.04 -5.98
N ILE A 412 44.47 -6.19 -7.07
CA ILE A 412 44.99 -6.71 -8.34
C ILE A 412 46.11 -5.81 -8.90
N LYS A 413 45.99 -4.49 -8.81
CA LYS A 413 47.06 -3.55 -9.24
C LYS A 413 48.37 -3.80 -8.52
N THR A 414 48.34 -4.17 -7.24
CA THR A 414 49.54 -4.51 -6.47
C THR A 414 50.12 -5.86 -6.89
N LEU A 415 49.28 -6.86 -7.15
CA LEU A 415 49.72 -8.18 -7.60
C LEU A 415 50.34 -8.17 -9.00
N LEU A 416 49.87 -7.28 -9.87
CA LEU A 416 50.41 -7.03 -11.21
C LEU A 416 51.70 -6.21 -11.20
N GLN A 417 52.08 -5.64 -10.05
CA GLN A 417 53.33 -4.88 -9.88
C GLN A 417 54.55 -5.82 -9.73
N ASP A 418 54.29 -7.08 -9.36
CA ASP A 418 55.29 -8.14 -9.13
C ASP A 418 55.54 -9.01 -10.39
N VAL A 419 54.94 -8.68 -11.54
CA VAL A 419 55.02 -9.42 -12.83
C VAL A 419 55.52 -8.48 -13.94
#